data_AF-A0A2G6J612-F1
#
_entry.id   AF-A0A2G6J612-F1
#
_cell.length_a   1.000
_cell.length_b   1.000
_cell.length_c   1.000
_cell.angle_alpha   90.00
_cell.angle_beta   90.00
_cell.angle_gamma   90.00
#
_symmetry.space_group_name_H-M   'P 1'
#
loop_
_entity.id
_entity.type
_entity.pdbx_description
1 polymer ?
#
loop_
_entity_poly.entity_id
_entity_poly.type
_entity_poly.pdbx_seq_one_letter_code
_entity_poly.pdbx_strand_id
1 'polypeptide(L)'
;MSVRALVFVLLTAALAAAAPTPGIAKPWQPRTFRVLPEVPGEGPMFVIFEPEYRTRLIGIDPLEVNGVVAQGVMWGEQRMRVQSSVGVRGVGAIHLQADVLDG
;
A
#
# COMPACT_ATOMS: atom_id res chain seq x y z
N MET A 1 -7.26 -18.47 -38.26
CA MET A 1 -7.16 -18.24 -36.80
C MET A 1 -8.56 -17.90 -36.29
N SER A 2 -9.05 -18.60 -35.26
CA SER A 2 -10.41 -18.38 -34.73
C SER A 2 -10.43 -17.18 -33.78
N VAL A 3 -11.54 -16.45 -33.75
CA VAL A 3 -11.77 -15.28 -32.87
C VAL A 3 -11.51 -15.61 -31.39
N ARG A 4 -11.76 -16.87 -30.99
CA ARG A 4 -11.49 -17.38 -29.63
C ARG A 4 -10.00 -17.40 -29.27
N ALA A 5 -9.11 -17.70 -30.22
CA ALA A 5 -7.67 -17.68 -29.99
C ALA A 5 -7.14 -16.25 -29.79
N LEU A 6 -7.73 -15.27 -30.50
CA LEU A 6 -7.37 -13.86 -30.36
C LEU A 6 -7.78 -13.29 -29.00
N VAL A 7 -9.00 -13.63 -28.53
CA VAL A 7 -9.50 -13.19 -27.22
C VAL A 7 -8.65 -13.77 -26.09
N PHE A 8 -8.25 -15.04 -26.19
CA PHE A 8 -7.42 -15.67 -25.16
C PHE A 8 -6.03 -15.05 -25.05
N VAL A 9 -5.40 -14.71 -26.20
CA VAL A 9 -4.09 -14.03 -26.25
C VAL A 9 -4.17 -12.59 -25.73
N LEU A 10 -5.26 -11.87 -26.03
CA LEU A 10 -5.47 -10.52 -25.50
C LEU A 10 -5.69 -10.52 -23.98
N LEU A 11 -6.37 -11.54 -23.44
CA LEU A 11 -6.62 -11.65 -22.01
C LEU A 11 -5.33 -11.96 -21.23
N THR A 12 -4.44 -12.82 -21.76
CA THR A 12 -3.12 -13.08 -21.14
C THR A 12 -2.18 -11.88 -21.23
N ALA A 13 -2.21 -11.13 -22.35
CA ALA A 13 -1.43 -9.90 -22.48
C ALA A 13 -1.88 -8.81 -21.50
N ALA A 14 -3.19 -8.68 -21.27
CA ALA A 14 -3.74 -7.72 -20.30
C ALA A 14 -3.39 -8.10 -18.84
N LEU A 15 -3.33 -9.38 -18.51
CA LEU A 15 -2.96 -9.85 -17.17
C LEU A 15 -1.44 -9.70 -16.92
N ALA A 16 -0.61 -9.84 -17.94
CA ALA A 16 0.84 -9.62 -17.85
C ALA A 16 1.23 -8.13 -17.72
N ALA A 17 0.43 -7.22 -18.29
CA ALA A 17 0.61 -5.77 -18.13
C ALA A 17 0.20 -5.26 -16.74
N ALA A 18 -0.52 -6.06 -15.95
CA ALA A 18 -0.85 -5.79 -14.56
C ALA A 18 0.19 -6.37 -13.58
N ALA A 19 1.35 -6.82 -14.07
CA ALA A 19 2.47 -7.14 -13.19
C ALA A 19 2.85 -5.87 -12.41
N PRO A 20 2.83 -5.91 -11.06
CA PRO A 20 3.25 -4.77 -10.27
C PRO A 20 4.69 -4.46 -10.66
N THR A 21 4.91 -3.30 -11.23
CA THR A 21 6.25 -2.75 -11.40
C THR A 21 6.92 -2.87 -10.03
N PRO A 22 8.18 -3.36 -9.91
CA PRO A 22 8.89 -3.34 -8.64
C PRO A 22 9.03 -1.88 -8.21
N GLY A 23 8.03 -1.42 -7.47
CA GLY A 23 7.92 -0.05 -7.03
C GLY A 23 9.03 0.15 -6.02
N ILE A 24 9.92 1.09 -6.31
CA ILE A 24 10.70 1.73 -5.26
C ILE A 24 9.69 2.15 -4.20
N ALA A 25 9.75 1.54 -3.02
CA ALA A 25 8.86 1.87 -1.93
C ALA A 25 9.01 3.37 -1.67
N LYS A 26 7.98 4.15 -2.00
CA LYS A 26 8.00 5.59 -1.74
C LYS A 26 8.22 5.80 -0.24
N PRO A 27 9.06 6.78 0.15
CA PRO A 27 9.21 7.13 1.55
C PRO A 27 7.84 7.35 2.17
N TRP A 28 7.67 6.89 3.41
CA TRP A 28 6.41 7.07 4.10
C TRP A 28 6.07 8.55 4.16
N GLN A 29 4.87 8.90 3.70
CA GLN A 29 4.31 10.21 3.92
C GLN A 29 3.10 10.05 4.84
N PRO A 30 3.04 10.77 5.97
CA PRO A 30 1.83 10.83 6.77
C PRO A 30 0.72 11.41 5.91
N ARG A 31 -0.33 10.62 5.71
CA ARG A 31 -1.54 11.12 5.08
C ARG A 31 -2.34 11.86 6.15
N THR A 32 -2.56 13.15 5.93
CA THR A 32 -3.55 13.88 6.70
C THR A 32 -4.92 13.47 6.18
N PHE A 33 -5.68 12.77 7.03
CA PHE A 33 -7.09 12.51 6.77
C PHE A 33 -7.81 13.86 6.65
N ARG A 34 -8.30 14.14 5.45
CA ARG A 34 -9.00 15.39 5.15
C ARG A 34 -10.20 15.10 4.26
N VAL A 35 -11.24 15.87 4.49
CA VAL A 35 -12.33 16.00 3.52
C VAL A 35 -11.76 16.73 2.31
N LEU A 36 -11.94 16.15 1.12
CA LEU A 36 -11.52 16.83 -0.09
C LEU A 36 -12.46 17.99 -0.39
N PRO A 37 -11.95 19.13 -0.89
CA PRO A 37 -12.81 20.23 -1.29
C PRO A 37 -13.67 19.84 -2.50
N GLU A 38 -14.75 20.59 -2.69
CA GLU A 38 -15.52 20.56 -3.93
C GLU A 38 -14.65 21.06 -5.08
N VAL A 39 -14.74 20.37 -6.22
CA VAL A 39 -14.01 20.71 -7.44
C VAL A 39 -15.02 20.77 -8.58
N PRO A 40 -15.16 21.90 -9.29
CA PRO A 40 -16.06 22.00 -10.43
C PRO A 40 -15.75 20.94 -11.49
N GLY A 41 -16.78 20.19 -11.90
CA GLY A 41 -16.64 19.13 -12.91
C GLY A 41 -16.22 17.76 -12.38
N GLU A 42 -15.91 17.63 -11.08
CA GLU A 42 -15.75 16.32 -10.44
C GLU A 42 -17.02 15.87 -9.74
N GLY A 43 -17.21 14.54 -9.67
CA GLY A 43 -18.31 13.96 -8.91
C GLY A 43 -18.22 14.31 -7.41
N PRO A 44 -19.37 14.40 -6.71
CA PRO A 44 -19.40 14.74 -5.28
C PRO A 44 -18.79 13.64 -4.41
N MET A 45 -18.79 12.39 -4.87
CA MET A 45 -18.22 11.25 -4.16
C MET A 45 -16.76 11.03 -4.53
N PHE A 46 -15.94 10.64 -3.55
CA PHE A 46 -14.58 10.18 -3.79
C PHE A 46 -14.29 8.88 -3.07
N VAL A 47 -13.42 8.08 -3.68
CA VAL A 47 -12.81 6.88 -3.09
C VAL A 47 -11.31 6.96 -3.33
N ILE A 48 -10.53 6.80 -2.27
CA ILE A 48 -9.07 6.69 -2.37
C ILE A 48 -8.63 5.39 -1.70
N PHE A 49 -7.73 4.67 -2.36
CA PHE A 49 -7.16 3.42 -1.87
C PHE A 49 -5.65 3.43 -2.12
N GLU A 50 -4.87 3.28 -1.05
CA GLU A 50 -3.41 3.36 -1.07
C GLU A 50 -2.82 2.18 -0.29
N PRO A 51 -2.46 1.09 -1.00
CA PRO A 51 -1.73 -0.02 -0.41
C PRO A 51 -0.22 0.29 -0.38
N GLU A 52 0.44 -0.13 0.69
CA GLU A 52 1.88 -0.05 0.88
C GLU A 52 2.39 -1.41 1.35
N TYR A 53 3.43 -1.92 0.69
CA TYR A 53 4.13 -3.13 1.10
C TYR A 53 5.62 -2.80 1.25
N ARG A 54 6.21 -3.23 2.36
CA ARG A 54 7.63 -3.03 2.65
C ARG A 54 8.25 -4.28 3.24
N THR A 55 9.49 -4.53 2.87
CA THR A 55 10.34 -5.54 3.49
C THR A 55 11.61 -4.85 3.96
N ARG A 56 12.04 -5.13 5.19
CA ARG A 56 13.28 -4.58 5.76
C ARG A 56 14.04 -5.66 6.52
N LEU A 57 15.36 -5.64 6.41
CA LEU A 57 16.25 -6.38 7.29
C LEU A 57 16.75 -5.40 8.35
N ILE A 58 16.53 -5.71 9.62
CA ILE A 58 17.00 -4.89 10.73
C ILE A 58 18.07 -5.67 11.46
N GLY A 59 19.24 -5.05 11.62
CA GLY A 59 20.31 -5.51 12.50
C GLY A 59 20.48 -4.50 13.63
N ILE A 60 20.36 -4.94 14.88
CA ILE A 60 20.70 -4.14 16.05
C ILE A 60 21.77 -4.89 16.82
N ASP A 61 22.97 -4.31 16.89
CA ASP A 61 24.08 -4.92 17.60
C ASP A 61 24.91 -3.84 18.34
N PRO A 62 24.94 -3.84 19.68
CA PRO A 62 24.18 -4.71 20.59
C PRO A 62 22.72 -4.25 20.79
N LEU A 63 21.82 -5.20 21.11
CA LEU A 63 20.46 -4.92 21.58
C LEU A 63 20.36 -5.21 23.08
N GLU A 64 20.11 -4.18 23.89
CA GLU A 64 19.84 -4.34 25.33
C GLU A 64 18.33 -4.43 25.59
N VAL A 65 17.90 -5.54 26.20
CA VAL A 65 16.49 -5.75 26.59
C VAL A 65 16.46 -6.14 28.07
N ASN A 66 15.84 -5.30 28.90
CA ASN A 66 15.68 -5.53 30.34
C ASN A 66 17.02 -5.85 31.05
N GLY A 67 18.11 -5.17 30.68
CA GLY A 67 19.44 -5.36 31.25
C GLY A 67 20.22 -6.56 30.72
N VAL A 68 19.67 -7.30 29.74
CA VAL A 68 20.38 -8.37 29.02
C VAL A 68 20.85 -7.83 27.67
N VAL A 69 22.14 -8.00 27.39
CA VAL A 69 22.75 -7.62 26.12
C VAL A 69 22.74 -8.81 25.16
N ALA A 70 22.00 -8.67 24.07
CA ALA A 70 22.01 -9.60 22.95
C ALA A 70 22.90 -9.05 21.82
N GLN A 71 23.77 -9.91 21.29
CA GLN A 71 24.65 -9.59 20.15
C GLN A 71 24.13 -10.25 18.89
N GLY A 72 24.43 -9.65 17.73
CA GLY A 72 24.06 -10.20 16.43
C GLY A 72 22.55 -10.33 16.21
N VAL A 73 21.74 -9.46 16.82
CA VAL A 73 20.29 -9.49 16.62
C VAL A 73 19.96 -9.01 15.23
N MET A 74 19.48 -9.92 14.40
CA MET A 74 18.98 -9.63 13.07
C MET A 74 17.59 -10.23 12.89
N TRP A 75 16.66 -9.46 12.34
CA TRP A 75 15.36 -9.96 11.92
C TRP A 75 14.93 -9.34 10.61
N GLY A 76 14.19 -10.13 9.82
CA GLY A 76 13.54 -9.67 8.61
C GLY A 76 12.09 -9.35 8.92
N GLU A 77 11.63 -8.17 8.56
CA GLU A 77 10.27 -7.73 8.77
C GLU A 77 9.58 -7.48 7.42
N GLN A 78 8.32 -7.90 7.34
CA GLN A 78 7.38 -7.58 6.28
C GLN A 78 6.23 -6.76 6.87
N ARG A 79 5.88 -5.68 6.18
CA ARG A 79 4.78 -4.81 6.57
C ARG A 79 3.85 -4.58 5.40
N MET A 80 2.57 -4.81 5.62
CA MET A 80 1.50 -4.43 4.71
C MET A 80 0.63 -3.38 5.38
N ARG A 81 0.50 -2.21 4.77
CA ARG A 81 -0.42 -1.17 5.19
C ARG A 81 -1.42 -0.88 4.10
N VAL A 82 -2.68 -0.72 4.47
CA VAL A 82 -3.75 -0.30 3.57
C VAL A 82 -4.40 0.93 4.16
N GLN A 83 -4.45 2.01 3.38
CA GLN A 83 -5.21 3.20 3.71
C GLN A 83 -6.34 3.36 2.70
N SER A 84 -7.55 3.61 3.18
CA SER A 84 -8.70 3.91 2.33
C SER A 84 -9.50 5.09 2.86
N SER A 85 -10.17 5.80 1.95
CA SER A 85 -11.03 6.93 2.29
C SER A 85 -12.20 6.97 1.33
N VAL A 86 -13.41 7.06 1.89
CA VAL A 86 -14.65 7.23 1.13
C VAL A 86 -15.41 8.40 1.69
N GLY A 87 -15.93 9.28 0.84
CA GLY A 87 -16.61 10.47 1.33
C GLY A 87 -17.30 11.28 0.25
N VAL A 88 -17.95 12.33 0.73
CA VAL A 88 -18.58 13.38 -0.07
C VAL A 88 -17.73 14.64 0.06
N ARG A 89 -17.28 15.19 -1.07
CA ARG A 89 -16.50 16.44 -1.16
C ARG A 89 -17.26 17.58 -0.49
N GLY A 90 -16.55 18.42 0.26
CA GLY A 90 -17.13 19.55 0.99
C GLY A 90 -17.99 19.19 2.21
N VAL A 91 -18.35 17.91 2.41
CA VAL A 91 -19.27 17.48 3.46
C VAL A 91 -18.57 16.63 4.53
N GLY A 92 -17.93 15.52 4.13
CA GLY A 92 -17.40 14.57 5.10
C GLY A 92 -16.79 13.32 4.48
N ALA A 93 -15.97 12.62 5.25
CA ALA A 93 -15.31 11.41 4.79
C ALA A 93 -15.07 10.41 5.93
N ILE A 94 -15.11 9.13 5.60
CA ILE A 94 -14.71 8.02 6.44
C ILE A 94 -13.33 7.59 5.99
N HIS A 95 -12.44 7.42 6.96
CA HIS A 95 -11.06 7.04 6.74
C HIS A 95 -10.76 5.74 7.48
N LEU A 96 -10.14 4.79 6.78
CA LEU A 96 -9.74 3.51 7.35
C LEU A 96 -8.25 3.29 7.11
N GLN A 97 -7.55 2.84 8.13
CA GLN A 97 -6.17 2.40 8.03
C GLN A 97 -6.03 1.02 8.70
N ALA A 98 -5.49 0.07 7.95
CA ALA A 98 -5.10 -1.24 8.44
C ALA A 98 -3.59 -1.42 8.25
N ASP A 99 -2.94 -2.05 9.22
CA ASP A 99 -1.50 -2.26 9.24
C ASP A 99 -1.22 -3.66 9.80
N VAL A 100 -0.52 -4.48 9.03
CA VAL A 100 -0.14 -5.84 9.39
C VAL A 100 1.38 -5.92 9.33
N LEU A 101 1.96 -6.40 10.42
CA LEU A 101 3.39 -6.58 10.61
C LEU A 101 3.66 -8.07 10.81
N ASP A 102 4.66 -8.60 10.10
CA ASP A 102 5.17 -9.96 10.23
C ASP A 102 6.69 -9.92 10.30
N GLY A 103 7.33 -10.68 11.18
CA GLY A 103 8.79 -10.63 11.39
C GLY A 103 9.29 -11.42 12.59
#